data_AF-A0A7V2IKP1-F1
#
_entry.id   AF-A0A7V2IKP1-F1
#
_cell.length_a   1.000
_cell.length_b   1.000
_cell.length_c   1.000
_cell.angle_alpha   90.00
_cell.angle_beta   90.00
_cell.angle_gamma   90.00
#
_symmetry.space_group_name_H-M   'P 1'
#
loop_
_entity.id
_entity.type
_entity.pdbx_description
1 polymer ?
#
loop_
_entity_poly.entity_id
_entity_poly.type
_entity_poly.pdbx_seq_one_letter_code
_entity_poly.pdbx_strand_id
1 'polypeptide(L)'
;MDTFSVSLLTLPQGTVTISVTDASDPAQTVVNSSLLTFTADDYAQPKTVTVSAVDDDAPEDDPHVTTIVLTAASGADAGYDGLEDSIEVSIAENDCGAWGVHWADLNRDCVVDIGDLAQVAADWLLCTTPHEPGCVDMR
;
A
#
# COMPACT_ATOMS: atom_id res chain seq x y z
N MET A 1 -3.80 -3.85 -1.80
CA MET A 1 -4.37 -3.04 -2.92
C MET A 1 -5.59 -2.34 -2.37
N ASP A 2 -5.73 -1.06 -2.68
CA ASP A 2 -6.86 -0.24 -2.26
C ASP A 2 -7.39 0.60 -3.43
N THR A 3 -8.55 1.24 -3.22
CA THR A 3 -9.18 2.09 -4.22
C THR A 3 -9.69 3.39 -3.62
N PHE A 4 -9.60 4.48 -4.38
CA PHE A 4 -10.28 5.74 -4.09
C PHE A 4 -11.03 6.24 -5.32
N SER A 5 -11.91 7.22 -5.14
CA SER A 5 -12.70 7.80 -6.23
C SER A 5 -12.51 9.30 -6.31
N VAL A 6 -12.45 9.80 -7.54
CA VAL A 6 -12.25 11.22 -7.85
C VAL A 6 -13.45 11.73 -8.65
N SER A 7 -13.97 12.88 -8.27
CA SER A 7 -15.00 13.60 -9.01
C SER A 7 -14.81 15.10 -8.81
N LEU A 8 -15.24 15.90 -9.78
CA LEU A 8 -15.26 17.35 -9.64
C LEU A 8 -16.53 17.81 -8.92
N LEU A 9 -16.38 18.81 -8.04
CA LEU A 9 -17.50 19.34 -7.26
C LEU A 9 -18.37 20.33 -8.05
N THR A 10 -17.80 21.01 -9.05
CA THR A 10 -18.49 22.02 -9.85
C THR A 10 -18.37 21.72 -11.34
N LEU A 11 -19.39 22.11 -12.12
CA LEU A 11 -19.40 21.94 -13.57
C LEU A 11 -18.21 22.71 -14.20
N PRO A 12 -17.29 22.04 -14.91
CA PRO A 12 -16.18 22.71 -15.54
C PRO A 12 -16.60 23.41 -16.83
N GLN A 13 -15.94 24.53 -17.15
CA GLN A 13 -16.07 25.29 -18.39
C GLN A 13 -15.23 24.70 -19.54
N GLY A 14 -14.23 23.89 -19.21
CA GLY A 14 -13.40 23.17 -20.17
C GLY A 14 -13.08 21.75 -19.71
N THR A 15 -12.37 20.97 -20.53
CA THR A 15 -11.92 19.64 -20.12
C THR A 15 -10.87 19.77 -19.02
N VAL A 16 -11.09 19.13 -17.88
CA VAL A 16 -10.13 19.09 -16.77
C VAL A 16 -9.40 17.75 -16.79
N THR A 17 -8.07 17.77 -16.87
CA THR A 17 -7.25 16.57 -16.74
C THR A 17 -6.53 16.57 -15.40
N ILE A 18 -6.65 15.49 -14.64
CA ILE A 18 -6.00 15.30 -13.35
C ILE A 18 -4.94 14.21 -13.49
N SER A 19 -3.66 14.55 -13.29
CA SER A 19 -2.61 13.55 -13.15
C SER A 19 -2.70 12.89 -11.79
N VAL A 20 -2.48 11.57 -11.74
CA VAL A 20 -2.44 10.78 -10.51
C VAL A 20 -1.07 10.12 -10.44
N THR A 21 -0.27 10.52 -9.47
CA THR A 21 1.13 10.10 -9.39
C THR A 21 1.54 9.88 -7.96
N ASP A 22 2.30 8.82 -7.71
CA ASP A 22 3.13 8.75 -6.52
C ASP A 22 4.34 9.66 -6.72
N ALA A 23 4.34 10.80 -6.03
CA ALA A 23 5.38 11.82 -6.20
C ALA A 23 6.54 11.64 -5.19
N SER A 24 6.31 10.93 -4.10
CA SER A 24 7.31 10.67 -3.06
C SER A 24 8.14 9.44 -3.36
N ASP A 25 7.52 8.38 -3.86
CA ASP A 25 8.18 7.09 -4.09
C ASP A 25 7.54 6.28 -5.23
N PRO A 26 7.79 6.65 -6.50
CA PRO A 26 7.12 6.04 -7.66
C PRO A 26 7.48 4.57 -7.89
N ALA A 27 8.42 4.00 -7.15
CA ALA A 27 8.77 2.58 -7.24
C ALA A 27 7.83 1.70 -6.40
N GLN A 28 7.17 2.27 -5.39
CA GLN A 28 6.44 1.52 -4.36
C GLN A 28 4.97 1.29 -4.69
N THR A 29 4.42 2.06 -5.64
CA THR A 29 3.02 1.92 -6.02
C THR A 29 2.80 1.93 -7.53
N VAL A 30 1.75 1.22 -7.95
CA VAL A 30 1.22 1.25 -9.31
C VAL A 30 -0.23 1.67 -9.27
N VAL A 31 -0.56 2.70 -10.05
CA VAL A 31 -1.94 3.14 -10.28
C VAL A 31 -2.48 2.58 -11.58
N ASN A 32 -3.74 2.17 -11.62
CA ASN A 32 -4.38 1.67 -12.85
C ASN A 32 -4.60 2.77 -13.90
N SER A 33 -4.63 4.04 -13.47
CA SER A 33 -4.79 5.21 -14.33
C SER A 33 -4.01 6.39 -13.76
N SER A 34 -2.99 6.86 -14.50
CA SER A 34 -2.18 8.02 -14.12
C SER A 34 -2.75 9.35 -14.63
N LEU A 35 -3.85 9.32 -15.39
CA LEU A 35 -4.51 10.50 -15.94
C LEU A 35 -6.03 10.31 -15.99
N LEU A 36 -6.75 11.10 -15.21
CA LEU A 36 -8.20 11.20 -15.25
C LEU A 36 -8.59 12.40 -16.10
N THR A 37 -9.64 12.26 -16.91
CA THR A 37 -10.17 13.36 -17.75
C THR A 37 -11.63 13.58 -17.41
N PHE A 38 -12.02 14.80 -17.06
CA PHE A 38 -13.40 15.17 -16.76
C PHE A 38 -13.89 16.22 -17.75
N THR A 39 -15.14 16.10 -18.15
CA THR A 39 -15.86 16.96 -19.08
C THR A 39 -17.14 17.46 -18.43
N ALA A 40 -17.82 18.42 -19.06
CA ALA A 40 -19.12 18.91 -18.58
C ALA A 40 -20.18 17.80 -18.41
N ASP A 41 -20.07 16.69 -19.16
CA ASP A 41 -21.04 15.60 -19.13
C ASP A 41 -20.79 14.59 -17.99
N ASP A 42 -19.55 14.45 -17.53
CA ASP A 42 -19.14 13.41 -16.58
C ASP A 42 -18.38 13.92 -15.35
N TYR A 43 -18.26 15.24 -15.17
CA TYR A 43 -17.50 15.86 -14.06
C TYR A 43 -17.86 15.33 -12.67
N ALA A 44 -19.15 15.13 -12.41
CA ALA A 44 -19.66 14.65 -11.13
C ALA A 44 -19.75 13.12 -11.04
N GLN A 45 -19.43 12.38 -12.11
CA GLN A 45 -19.40 10.93 -12.09
C GLN A 45 -18.06 10.47 -11.49
N PRO A 46 -18.06 9.71 -10.37
CA PRO A 46 -16.83 9.27 -9.74
C PRO A 46 -16.01 8.37 -10.66
N LYS A 47 -14.72 8.69 -10.82
CA LYS A 47 -13.73 7.84 -11.50
C LYS A 47 -12.89 7.15 -10.45
N THR A 48 -12.92 5.82 -10.45
CA THR A 48 -12.19 5.00 -9.47
C THR A 48 -10.76 4.79 -9.92
N VAL A 49 -9.83 5.03 -9.00
CA VAL A 49 -8.41 4.70 -9.12
C VAL A 49 -8.11 3.55 -8.16
N THR A 50 -7.40 2.54 -8.67
CA THR A 50 -6.85 1.45 -7.88
C THR A 50 -5.35 1.69 -7.70
N VAL A 51 -4.90 1.59 -6.45
CA VAL A 51 -3.49 1.67 -6.06
C VAL A 51 -3.06 0.30 -5.55
N SER A 52 -2.00 -0.24 -6.15
CA SER A 52 -1.36 -1.48 -5.74
C SER A 52 0.05 -1.19 -5.23
N ALA A 53 0.44 -1.80 -4.12
CA ALA A 53 1.84 -1.85 -3.71
C ALA A 53 2.66 -2.68 -4.71
N VAL A 54 3.92 -2.32 -4.89
CA VAL A 54 4.93 -3.11 -5.60
C VAL A 54 5.65 -3.94 -4.55
N ASP A 55 5.56 -5.26 -4.69
CA ASP A 55 6.26 -6.23 -3.85
C ASP A 55 7.69 -6.41 -4.39
N ASP A 56 8.69 -6.28 -3.52
CA ASP A 56 10.09 -6.51 -3.85
C ASP A 56 10.84 -7.26 -2.72
N ASP A 57 12.18 -7.28 -2.72
CA ASP A 57 12.99 -8.03 -1.73
C ASP A 57 13.78 -7.07 -0.80
N ALA A 58 13.57 -5.76 -0.93
CA ALA A 58 14.17 -4.76 -0.06
C ALA A 58 13.37 -4.70 1.25
N PRO A 59 14.03 -4.45 2.40
CA PRO A 59 13.32 -4.16 3.63
C PRO A 59 13.12 -2.65 3.80
N GLU A 60 11.88 -2.26 4.07
CA GLU A 60 11.43 -0.90 4.34
C GLU A 60 10.97 -0.76 5.81
N ASP A 61 10.56 0.46 6.20
CA ASP A 61 9.83 0.65 7.45
C ASP A 61 8.48 -0.11 7.38
N ASP A 62 7.99 -0.66 8.49
CA ASP A 62 6.64 -1.26 8.55
C ASP A 62 5.70 -0.42 9.43
N PRO A 63 4.70 0.28 8.84
CA PRO A 63 4.42 0.35 7.41
C PRO A 63 5.29 1.37 6.66
N HIS A 64 5.56 1.11 5.38
CA HIS A 64 6.16 2.08 4.47
C HIS A 64 5.09 3.06 4.02
N VAL A 65 5.40 4.35 4.00
CA VAL A 65 4.41 5.40 3.74
C VAL A 65 4.79 6.20 2.51
N THR A 66 3.85 6.30 1.57
CA THR A 66 3.98 7.11 0.36
C THR A 66 2.74 7.97 0.14
N THR A 67 2.77 8.89 -0.84
CA THR A 67 1.69 9.84 -1.12
C THR A 67 1.32 9.85 -2.60
N ILE A 68 0.05 9.54 -2.87
CA ILE A 68 -0.55 9.75 -4.18
C ILE A 68 -1.02 11.20 -4.28
N VAL A 69 -0.44 11.94 -5.22
CA VAL A 69 -0.78 13.32 -5.52
C VAL A 69 -1.67 13.37 -6.76
N LEU A 70 -2.74 14.17 -6.66
CA LEU A 70 -3.64 14.50 -7.75
C LEU A 70 -3.40 15.95 -8.14
N THR A 71 -3.06 16.21 -9.40
CA THR A 71 -2.80 17.58 -9.89
C THR A 71 -3.67 17.87 -11.12
N ALA A 72 -4.50 18.90 -11.03
CA ALA A 72 -5.27 19.39 -12.17
C ALA A 72 -4.40 20.24 -13.10
N ALA A 73 -4.35 19.87 -14.38
CA ALA A 73 -3.57 20.58 -15.39
C ALA A 73 -4.11 22.00 -15.62
N SER A 74 -3.20 22.95 -15.77
CA SER A 74 -3.57 24.34 -16.05
C SER A 74 -3.95 24.58 -17.52
N GLY A 75 -4.88 25.51 -17.76
CA GLY A 75 -5.13 26.18 -19.03
C GLY A 75 -6.50 25.92 -19.65
N ALA A 76 -7.02 24.69 -19.55
CA ALA A 76 -8.31 24.35 -20.14
C ALA A 76 -9.51 24.83 -19.30
N ASP A 77 -9.32 24.96 -17.98
CA ASP A 77 -10.33 25.50 -17.07
C ASP A 77 -9.67 26.24 -15.90
N ALA A 78 -9.71 27.57 -15.94
CA ALA A 78 -9.11 28.43 -14.93
C ALA A 78 -9.65 28.21 -13.50
N GLY A 79 -10.82 27.61 -13.33
CA GLY A 79 -11.37 27.26 -12.02
C GLY A 79 -10.69 26.05 -11.37
N TYR A 80 -10.00 25.23 -12.17
CA TYR A 80 -9.30 24.03 -11.73
C TYR A 80 -7.78 24.12 -11.89
N ASP A 81 -7.26 25.19 -12.50
CA ASP A 81 -5.83 25.35 -12.78
C ASP A 81 -4.95 25.16 -11.54
N GLY A 82 -4.11 24.13 -11.56
CA GLY A 82 -3.11 23.87 -10.54
C GLY A 82 -3.67 23.48 -9.17
N LEU A 83 -4.94 23.08 -9.10
CA LEU A 83 -5.47 22.47 -7.88
C LEU A 83 -4.78 21.14 -7.61
N GLU A 84 -4.43 20.94 -6.35
CA GLU A 84 -3.78 19.72 -5.87
C GLU A 84 -4.58 19.14 -4.70
N ASP A 85 -4.60 17.81 -4.65
CA ASP A 85 -5.05 17.04 -3.50
C ASP A 85 -4.14 15.82 -3.34
N SER A 86 -4.13 15.21 -2.16
CA SER A 86 -3.22 14.11 -1.86
C SER A 86 -3.82 13.09 -0.91
N ILE A 87 -3.43 11.84 -1.10
CA ILE A 87 -3.85 10.71 -0.27
C ILE A 87 -2.59 10.00 0.22
N GLU A 88 -2.48 9.84 1.54
CA GLU A 88 -1.44 9.02 2.15
C GLU A 88 -1.78 7.54 1.94
N VAL A 89 -0.77 6.77 1.54
CA VAL A 89 -0.84 5.33 1.32
C VAL A 89 0.14 4.65 2.27
N SER A 90 -0.37 3.71 3.06
CA SER A 90 0.40 2.87 3.96
C SER A 90 0.54 1.48 3.33
N ILE A 91 1.78 1.03 3.14
CA ILE A 91 2.16 -0.25 2.55
C ILE A 91 2.68 -1.11 3.69
N ALA A 92 2.10 -2.30 3.87
CA ALA A 92 2.61 -3.26 4.83
C ALA A 92 3.87 -3.90 4.24
N GLU A 93 4.94 -3.91 5.02
CA GLU A 93 6.21 -4.51 4.60
C GLU A 93 6.23 -5.99 4.99
N ASN A 94 6.65 -6.86 4.08
CA ASN A 94 6.69 -8.31 4.33
C ASN A 94 8.07 -8.94 4.09
N ASP A 95 9.07 -8.12 3.83
CA ASP A 95 10.40 -8.57 3.45
C ASP A 95 11.43 -8.36 4.55
N CYS A 96 12.21 -9.40 4.78
CA CYS A 96 13.32 -9.41 5.75
C CYS A 96 14.66 -9.12 5.07
N GLY A 97 14.62 -8.33 4.01
CA GLY A 97 15.74 -8.05 3.11
C GLY A 97 16.26 -9.27 2.36
N ALA A 98 17.44 -9.12 1.74
CA ALA A 98 18.01 -10.10 0.80
C ALA A 98 18.23 -11.54 1.34
N TRP A 99 18.13 -11.74 2.66
CA TRP A 99 18.27 -13.06 3.29
C TRP A 99 16.91 -13.75 3.50
N GLY A 100 15.80 -13.03 3.30
CA GLY A 100 14.45 -13.47 3.61
C GLY A 100 14.26 -13.80 5.10
N VAL A 101 13.11 -14.38 5.44
CA VAL A 101 12.87 -14.89 6.80
C VAL A 101 13.88 -15.99 7.10
N HIS A 102 14.73 -15.79 8.11
CA HIS A 102 15.66 -16.83 8.52
C HIS A 102 14.87 -18.02 9.07
N TRP A 103 15.27 -19.26 8.78
CA TRP A 103 14.53 -20.46 9.23
C TRP A 103 14.40 -20.59 10.77
N ALA A 104 15.22 -19.85 11.52
CA ALA A 104 15.18 -19.77 12.98
C ALA A 104 14.45 -18.53 13.52
N ASP A 105 13.97 -17.66 12.64
CA ASP A 105 13.01 -16.59 12.95
C ASP A 105 11.61 -17.22 12.91
N LEU A 106 11.13 -17.58 14.10
CA LEU A 106 9.90 -18.34 14.30
C LEU A 106 8.70 -17.42 14.48
N ASN A 107 8.91 -16.20 14.99
CA ASN A 107 7.85 -15.20 15.16
C ASN A 107 7.64 -14.33 13.91
N ARG A 108 8.55 -14.45 12.91
CA ARG A 108 8.58 -13.70 11.65
C ARG A 108 8.70 -12.19 11.83
N ASP A 109 9.54 -11.76 12.75
CA ASP A 109 9.88 -10.34 12.95
C ASP A 109 11.19 -9.91 12.26
N CYS A 110 11.73 -10.77 11.40
CA CYS A 110 12.97 -10.58 10.65
C CYS A 110 14.24 -10.57 11.50
N VAL A 111 14.14 -10.91 12.80
CA VAL A 111 15.26 -11.00 13.72
C VAL A 111 15.30 -12.41 14.31
N VAL A 112 16.51 -12.95 14.48
CA VAL A 112 16.70 -14.17 15.28
C VAL A 112 17.18 -13.76 16.66
N ASP A 113 16.27 -13.73 17.64
CA ASP A 113 16.58 -13.31 19.00
C ASP A 113 15.82 -14.10 20.08
N ILE A 114 15.64 -13.47 21.25
CA ILE A 114 15.00 -14.11 22.39
C ILE A 114 13.48 -14.26 22.22
N GLY A 115 12.86 -13.49 21.31
CA GLY A 115 11.48 -13.65 20.89
C GLY A 115 11.24 -15.03 20.29
N ASP A 116 12.12 -15.49 19.41
CA ASP A 116 12.04 -16.82 18.81
C ASP A 116 12.22 -17.93 19.84
N LEU A 117 13.18 -17.75 20.76
CA LEU A 117 13.35 -18.69 21.86
C LEU A 117 12.12 -18.75 22.76
N ALA A 118 11.48 -17.60 23.00
CA ALA A 118 10.25 -17.54 23.77
C ALA A 118 9.11 -18.29 23.08
N GLN A 119 9.03 -18.24 21.74
CA GLN A 119 8.07 -19.02 20.96
C GLN A 119 8.30 -20.53 21.14
N VAL A 120 9.54 -21.00 21.00
CA VAL A 120 9.89 -22.42 21.27
C VAL A 120 9.51 -22.82 22.69
N ALA A 121 9.80 -21.97 23.69
CA ALA A 121 9.48 -22.26 25.08
C ALA A 121 7.97 -22.30 25.33
N ALA A 122 7.19 -21.39 24.74
CA ALA A 122 5.74 -21.35 24.85
C ALA A 122 5.10 -22.59 24.23
N ASP A 123 5.53 -22.98 23.03
CA ASP A 123 5.01 -24.17 22.36
C ASP A 123 5.42 -25.45 23.09
N TRP A 124 6.65 -25.50 23.62
CA TRP A 124 7.08 -26.61 24.46
C TRP A 124 6.22 -26.71 25.73
N LEU A 125 5.81 -25.61 26.36
CA LEU A 125 4.93 -25.67 27.54
C LEU A 125 3.51 -26.18 27.21
N LEU A 126 3.06 -26.07 25.96
CA LEU A 126 1.74 -26.53 25.52
C LEU A 126 1.75 -27.97 25.00
N CYS A 127 2.83 -28.38 24.34
CA CYS A 127 2.92 -29.63 23.60
C CYS A 127 4.29 -30.28 23.84
N THR A 128 4.41 -31.04 24.93
CA THR A 128 5.69 -31.67 25.33
C THR A 128 5.80 -33.12 24.85
N THR A 129 4.68 -33.77 24.52
CA THR A 129 4.66 -35.19 24.17
C THR A 129 4.09 -35.45 22.77
N PRO A 130 4.69 -36.37 22.00
CA PRO A 130 4.08 -36.81 20.75
C PRO A 130 2.71 -37.42 21.10
N HIS A 131 1.64 -36.94 20.48
CA HIS A 131 0.22 -37.37 20.63
C HIS A 131 -0.62 -36.70 21.73
N GLU A 132 -0.19 -35.56 22.30
CA GLU A 132 -1.11 -34.76 23.13
C GLU A 132 -2.30 -34.23 22.30
N PRO A 133 -3.56 -34.49 22.70
CA PRO A 133 -4.73 -34.03 21.96
C PRO A 133 -4.77 -32.50 21.85
N GLY A 134 -4.78 -31.97 20.62
CA GLY A 134 -4.78 -30.53 20.35
C GLY A 134 -3.42 -29.95 19.93
N CYS A 135 -2.36 -30.76 19.92
CA CYS A 135 -1.05 -30.38 19.45
C CYS A 135 -0.88 -30.61 17.94
N VAL A 136 -0.37 -29.62 17.22
CA VAL A 136 0.03 -29.75 15.80
C VAL A 136 1.53 -30.03 15.72
N ASP A 137 1.93 -30.96 14.83
CA ASP A 137 3.34 -31.32 14.60
C ASP A 137 4.03 -30.16 13.87
N MET A 138 5.05 -29.56 14.49
CA MET A 138 5.78 -28.39 13.98
C MET A 138 6.88 -28.77 12.95
N ARG A 139 6.63 -29.75 12.08
CA ARG A 139 7.57 -30.16 11.04
C ARG A 139 7.32 -29.50 9.70
#